data_AF-A0AAV0TZU1-F1
#
_entry.id   AF-A0AAV0TZU1-F1
#
_cell.length_a   1.000
_cell.length_b   1.000
_cell.length_c   1.000
_cell.angle_alpha   90.00
_cell.angle_beta   90.00
_cell.angle_gamma   90.00
#
_symmetry.space_group_name_H-M   'P 1'
#
loop_
_entity.id
_entity.type
_entity.pdbx_description
1 polymer ?
#
loop_
_entity_poly.entity_id
_entity_poly.type
_entity_poly.pdbx_seq_one_letter_code
_entity_poly.pdbx_strand_id
1 'polypeptide(L)'
;MRATWALYFSKFITAYKSYGISFWGLTPQNEPEFAAPWEACAFDPEYEAEFIGEFLGPVLERDHPGLNLMGFDHNRKNVVRWADAIHHHATASKYVNGMAIHWYQDGAERYMDGVEYPEHLTDTHFVNQNRFILSSESCNCPGVAFGKDAWFRGLRYGHDILNDLNNYVVGWVDWNLLLDHSGGPNHKDNLCDAPIILTEDGDDFNIQPMFYFIQHFSKFIPVGSLRVKVQAAAHFEKPGDAQLYVGYQLSLDACDGSSRQMIHRTNDGKMQVTNTPFCVTMVLTQGQGQEIRLAECKYTQQTWTFEQDTQRIRIDDLCLSLRFGSTENGIRVTADKCEEQVQPFQQWTFNGEDGTMRSHASTSDQCMTTGYAFVQATAFVTPENRKVLVVLNENTEPADFQVQVGDAMLDTTILPGAIRTYIWK
;
A
#
# COMPACT_ATOMS: atom_id res chain seq x y z
N MET A 1 4.05 30.43 -19.88
CA MET A 1 3.69 30.22 -18.46
C MET A 1 4.58 29.20 -17.76
N ARG A 2 4.88 28.03 -18.36
CA ARG A 2 5.76 26.99 -17.77
C ARG A 2 7.13 27.50 -17.26
N ALA A 3 7.88 28.26 -18.05
CA ALA A 3 9.17 28.82 -17.61
C ALA A 3 9.05 29.75 -16.38
N THR A 4 7.99 30.55 -16.32
CA THR A 4 7.69 31.40 -15.16
C THR A 4 7.36 30.56 -13.93
N TRP A 5 6.65 29.45 -14.12
CA TRP A 5 6.32 28.51 -13.04
C TRP A 5 7.56 27.79 -12.50
N ALA A 6 8.45 27.31 -13.37
CA ALA A 6 9.75 26.76 -12.93
C ALA A 6 10.58 27.79 -12.13
N LEU A 7 10.60 29.06 -12.57
CA LEU A 7 11.26 30.13 -11.83
C LEU A 7 10.61 30.38 -10.45
N TYR A 8 9.29 30.20 -10.33
CA TYR A 8 8.59 30.33 -9.06
C TYR A 8 9.11 29.32 -8.03
N PHE A 9 9.26 28.04 -8.39
CA PHE A 9 9.85 27.02 -7.51
C PHE A 9 11.25 27.42 -7.03
N SER A 10 12.13 27.83 -7.94
CA SER A 10 13.50 28.25 -7.57
C SER A 10 13.49 29.46 -6.62
N LYS A 11 12.60 30.43 -6.84
CA LYS A 11 12.44 31.60 -5.95
C LYS A 11 11.89 31.21 -4.59
N PHE A 12 10.92 30.29 -4.52
CA PHE A 12 10.38 29.77 -3.28
C PHE A 12 11.47 29.12 -2.42
N ILE A 13 12.27 28.21 -3.00
CA ILE A 13 13.37 27.54 -2.30
C ILE A 13 14.41 28.56 -1.83
N THR A 14 14.79 29.51 -2.69
CA THR A 14 15.74 30.58 -2.35
C THR A 14 15.24 31.43 -1.19
N ALA A 15 13.96 31.80 -1.20
CA ALA A 15 13.36 32.62 -0.16
C ALA A 15 13.38 31.90 1.19
N TYR A 16 12.96 30.64 1.25
CA TYR A 16 13.01 29.86 2.50
C TYR A 16 14.43 29.64 3.02
N LYS A 17 15.39 29.43 2.11
CA LYS A 17 16.81 29.34 2.48
C LYS A 17 17.32 30.63 3.14
N SER A 18 16.80 31.80 2.75
CA SER A 18 17.14 33.08 3.40
C SER A 18 16.66 33.18 4.85
N TYR A 19 15.67 32.36 5.23
CA TYR A 19 15.20 32.18 6.61
C TYR A 19 15.84 30.98 7.32
N GLY A 20 16.87 30.36 6.73
CA GLY A 20 17.57 29.20 7.29
C GLY A 20 16.85 27.86 7.10
N ILE A 21 15.78 27.81 6.30
CA ILE A 21 15.04 26.58 6.02
C ILE A 21 15.53 26.00 4.70
N SER A 22 16.09 24.79 4.75
CA SER A 22 16.52 24.04 3.56
C SER A 22 15.53 22.93 3.25
N PHE A 23 15.22 22.74 1.96
CA PHE A 23 14.39 21.65 1.50
C PHE A 23 15.24 20.44 1.11
N TRP A 24 14.74 19.25 1.43
CA TRP A 24 15.33 17.98 0.98
C TRP A 24 14.84 17.60 -0.43
N GLY A 25 13.59 17.91 -0.76
CA GLY A 25 13.01 17.67 -2.07
C GLY A 25 11.69 18.40 -2.30
N LEU A 26 11.11 18.22 -3.49
CA LEU A 26 9.79 18.74 -3.87
C LEU A 26 9.09 17.83 -4.89
N THR A 27 7.79 18.06 -5.05
CA THR A 27 6.95 17.55 -6.13
C THR A 27 6.48 18.71 -7.04
N PRO A 28 6.34 18.52 -8.37
CA PRO A 28 5.90 19.60 -9.27
C PRO A 28 4.46 20.07 -9.05
N GLN A 29 3.60 19.19 -8.52
CA GLN A 29 2.18 19.45 -8.32
C GLN A 29 1.61 18.43 -7.33
N ASN A 30 0.87 18.89 -6.33
CA ASN A 30 0.05 18.04 -5.47
C ASN A 30 -1.15 17.50 -6.25
N GLU A 31 -1.40 16.20 -6.18
CA GLU A 31 -2.57 15.53 -6.75
C GLU A 31 -2.91 15.94 -8.20
N PRO A 32 -1.99 15.81 -9.18
CA PRO A 32 -2.16 16.32 -10.54
C PRO A 32 -3.33 15.71 -11.32
N GLU A 33 -3.88 14.58 -10.90
CA GLU A 33 -5.04 13.96 -11.56
C GLU A 33 -6.38 14.48 -11.02
N PHE A 34 -6.37 15.32 -9.99
CA PHE A 34 -7.58 15.75 -9.29
C PHE A 34 -7.76 17.26 -9.41
N ALA A 35 -8.69 17.67 -10.28
CA ALA A 35 -9.13 19.05 -10.40
C ALA A 35 -10.07 19.41 -9.24
N ALA A 36 -9.50 19.45 -8.02
CA ALA A 36 -10.22 19.68 -6.79
C ALA A 36 -10.97 21.04 -6.78
N PRO A 37 -12.02 21.20 -5.95
CA PRO A 37 -12.67 22.49 -5.77
C PRO A 37 -11.87 23.50 -4.91
N TRP A 38 -10.70 23.07 -4.40
CA TRP A 38 -9.69 23.91 -3.74
C TRP A 38 -8.47 24.12 -4.66
N GLU A 39 -7.34 24.56 -4.08
CA GLU A 39 -6.12 24.83 -4.82
C GLU A 39 -5.60 23.58 -5.54
N ALA A 40 -5.82 23.51 -6.86
CA ALA A 40 -5.44 22.39 -7.70
C ALA A 40 -4.96 22.85 -9.08
N CYS A 41 -4.08 22.06 -9.69
CA CYS A 41 -3.69 22.21 -11.09
C CYS A 41 -3.55 20.82 -11.71
N ALA A 42 -4.34 20.55 -12.75
CA ALA A 42 -4.35 19.21 -13.34
C ALA A 42 -3.23 19.05 -14.38
N PHE A 43 -2.42 18.00 -14.23
CA PHE A 43 -1.43 17.55 -15.21
C PHE A 43 -1.77 16.13 -15.68
N ASP A 44 -1.37 15.81 -16.90
CA ASP A 44 -1.23 14.42 -17.35
C ASP A 44 0.27 13.99 -17.26
N PRO A 45 0.57 12.68 -17.30
CA PRO A 45 1.94 12.18 -17.15
C PRO A 45 2.91 12.78 -18.17
N GLU A 46 2.48 12.94 -19.42
CA GLU A 46 3.30 13.46 -20.50
C GLU A 46 3.61 14.94 -20.30
N TYR A 47 2.63 15.73 -19.85
CA TYR A 47 2.81 17.13 -19.51
C TYR A 47 3.77 17.32 -18.35
N GLU A 48 3.65 16.54 -17.27
CA GLU A 48 4.57 16.65 -16.13
C GLU A 48 6.00 16.28 -16.55
N ALA A 49 6.17 15.21 -17.34
CA ALA A 49 7.46 14.82 -17.88
C ALA A 49 8.09 15.94 -18.76
N GLU A 50 7.31 16.55 -19.66
CA GLU A 50 7.78 17.68 -20.48
C GLU A 50 8.13 18.90 -19.60
N PHE A 51 7.29 19.22 -18.62
CA PHE A 51 7.54 20.34 -17.70
C PHE A 51 8.83 20.14 -16.90
N ILE A 52 9.05 18.93 -16.38
CA ILE A 52 10.29 18.57 -15.68
C ILE A 52 11.49 18.67 -16.63
N GLY A 53 11.42 18.02 -17.80
CA GLY A 53 12.56 17.89 -18.71
C GLY A 53 13.01 19.22 -19.33
N GLU A 54 12.06 20.06 -19.72
CA GLU A 54 12.32 21.27 -20.50
C GLU A 54 12.39 22.55 -19.66
N PHE A 55 11.82 22.56 -18.44
CA PHE A 55 11.69 23.78 -17.64
C PHE A 55 12.16 23.63 -16.19
N LEU A 56 11.51 22.77 -15.40
CA LEU A 56 11.74 22.71 -13.94
C LEU A 56 13.11 22.13 -13.61
N GLY A 57 13.45 20.96 -14.19
CA GLY A 57 14.72 20.27 -13.95
C GLY A 57 15.95 21.13 -14.25
N PRO A 58 16.08 21.77 -15.43
CA PRO A 58 17.20 22.65 -15.73
C PRO A 58 17.35 23.83 -14.76
N VAL A 59 16.23 24.39 -14.30
CA VAL A 59 16.24 25.51 -13.34
C VAL A 59 16.71 25.04 -11.95
N LEU A 60 16.19 23.90 -11.48
CA LEU A 60 16.57 23.33 -10.18
C LEU A 60 18.02 22.87 -10.16
N GLU A 61 18.51 22.20 -11.21
CA GLU A 61 19.91 21.77 -11.31
C GLU A 61 20.88 22.96 -11.24
N ARG A 62 20.55 24.07 -11.92
CA ARG A 62 21.36 25.29 -11.94
C ARG A 62 21.36 26.01 -10.59
N ASP A 63 20.18 26.21 -10.00
CA ASP A 63 20.01 27.11 -8.85
C ASP A 63 20.13 26.38 -7.50
N HIS A 64 19.74 25.10 -7.45
CA HIS A 64 19.61 24.28 -6.24
C HIS A 64 20.14 22.85 -6.46
N PRO A 65 21.43 22.68 -6.82
CA PRO A 65 22.00 21.37 -7.10
C PRO A 65 21.89 20.44 -5.87
N GLY A 66 21.41 19.21 -6.09
CA GLY A 66 21.24 18.19 -5.06
C GLY A 66 19.86 18.15 -4.38
N LEU A 67 18.94 19.04 -4.75
CA LEU A 67 17.53 18.94 -4.34
C LEU A 67 16.88 17.72 -5.00
N ASN A 68 16.13 16.92 -4.24
CA ASN A 68 15.40 15.79 -4.80
C ASN A 68 14.12 16.24 -5.51
N LEU A 69 13.90 15.74 -6.72
CA LEU A 69 12.66 15.94 -7.46
C LEU A 69 11.88 14.64 -7.55
N MET A 70 10.65 14.64 -7.07
CA MET A 70 9.73 13.49 -7.13
C MET A 70 8.58 13.80 -8.07
N GLY A 71 8.25 12.89 -9.00
CA GLY A 71 7.07 13.04 -9.87
C GLY A 71 5.79 12.52 -9.21
N PHE A 72 4.66 12.75 -9.87
CA PHE A 72 3.31 12.27 -9.53
C PHE A 72 2.65 12.90 -8.31
N ASP A 73 2.99 12.50 -7.08
CA ASP A 73 2.38 13.04 -5.84
C ASP A 73 0.86 12.83 -5.76
N HIS A 74 0.43 11.58 -5.95
CA HIS A 74 -0.98 11.20 -5.95
C HIS A 74 -1.19 9.70 -5.67
N ASN A 75 -2.42 9.21 -5.82
CA ASN A 75 -2.85 7.90 -5.33
C ASN A 75 -2.16 6.74 -6.04
N ARG A 76 -1.82 5.69 -5.26
CA ARG A 76 -1.14 4.46 -5.73
C ARG A 76 -1.75 3.82 -6.97
N LYS A 77 -3.04 4.02 -7.23
CA LYS A 77 -3.72 3.44 -8.39
C LYS A 77 -2.97 3.73 -9.69
N ASN A 78 -2.56 4.97 -9.98
CA ASN A 78 -1.99 5.30 -11.29
C ASN A 78 -0.45 5.42 -11.31
N VAL A 79 0.22 5.21 -10.17
CA VAL A 79 1.67 5.47 -10.03
C VAL A 79 2.55 4.76 -11.06
N VAL A 80 2.22 3.51 -11.42
CA VAL A 80 3.00 2.75 -12.43
C VAL A 80 3.00 3.45 -13.79
N ARG A 81 1.84 3.98 -14.22
CA ARG A 81 1.70 4.70 -15.49
C ARG A 81 2.50 6.00 -15.49
N TRP A 82 2.45 6.74 -14.39
CA TRP A 82 3.19 7.99 -14.24
C TRP A 82 4.70 7.76 -14.18
N ALA A 83 5.13 6.74 -13.45
CA ALA A 83 6.53 6.34 -13.39
C ALA A 83 7.06 5.96 -14.78
N ASP A 84 6.30 5.16 -15.56
CA ASP A 84 6.69 4.78 -16.92
C ASP A 84 6.88 6.01 -17.82
N ALA A 85 5.90 6.91 -17.85
CA ALA A 85 5.97 8.13 -18.67
C ALA A 85 7.16 9.01 -18.29
N ILE A 86 7.39 9.25 -16.99
CA ILE A 86 8.43 10.17 -16.50
C ILE A 86 9.83 9.54 -16.60
N HIS A 87 9.98 8.28 -16.21
CA HIS A 87 11.28 7.61 -16.17
C HIS A 87 11.81 7.24 -17.56
N HIS A 88 10.94 7.06 -18.55
CA HIS A 88 11.32 6.83 -19.95
C HIS A 88 11.35 8.11 -20.80
N HIS A 89 10.93 9.27 -20.28
CA HIS A 89 11.04 10.53 -21.00
C HIS A 89 12.50 10.94 -21.21
N ALA A 90 12.84 11.31 -22.46
CA ALA A 90 14.21 11.56 -22.90
C ALA A 90 14.94 12.65 -22.10
N THR A 91 14.21 13.66 -21.61
CA THR A 91 14.78 14.79 -20.86
C THR A 91 14.36 14.87 -19.41
N ALA A 92 13.27 14.23 -18.99
CA ALA A 92 12.78 14.31 -17.61
C ALA A 92 13.56 13.35 -16.69
N SER A 93 13.85 12.16 -17.20
CA SER A 93 14.45 11.05 -16.46
C SER A 93 15.79 11.42 -15.80
N LYS A 94 16.57 12.36 -16.35
CA LYS A 94 17.82 12.85 -15.74
C LYS A 94 17.62 13.65 -14.45
N TYR A 95 16.46 14.28 -14.26
CA TYR A 95 16.21 15.19 -13.13
C TYR A 95 15.38 14.57 -12.01
N VAL A 96 14.60 13.52 -12.29
CA VAL A 96 13.71 12.90 -11.29
C VAL A 96 14.47 11.88 -10.45
N ASN A 97 14.40 12.01 -9.13
CA ASN A 97 15.04 11.10 -8.17
C ASN A 97 14.09 9.99 -7.70
N GLY A 98 12.78 10.22 -7.73
CA GLY A 98 11.79 9.29 -7.23
C GLY A 98 10.36 9.62 -7.65
N MET A 99 9.42 8.87 -7.09
CA MET A 99 7.99 9.09 -7.21
C MET A 99 7.40 9.38 -5.83
N ALA A 100 6.44 10.29 -5.77
CA ALA A 100 5.66 10.57 -4.56
C ALA A 100 4.27 9.95 -4.70
N ILE A 101 3.74 9.36 -3.62
CA ILE A 101 2.43 8.71 -3.60
C ILE A 101 1.60 9.10 -2.38
N HIS A 102 0.27 9.08 -2.58
CA HIS A 102 -0.74 9.23 -1.55
C HIS A 102 -1.49 7.91 -1.36
N TRP A 103 -2.14 7.73 -0.21
CA TRP A 103 -2.79 6.46 0.17
C TRP A 103 -4.28 6.33 -0.23
N TYR A 104 -4.89 7.37 -0.81
CA TYR A 104 -6.35 7.44 -0.94
C TYR A 104 -6.90 6.59 -2.09
N GLN A 105 -8.14 6.15 -1.94
CA GLN A 105 -8.95 5.54 -3.00
C GLN A 105 -9.62 6.62 -3.88
N ASP A 106 -9.87 6.28 -5.14
CA ASP A 106 -10.75 7.06 -6.00
C ASP A 106 -12.21 6.96 -5.55
N GLY A 107 -12.82 8.08 -5.15
CA GLY A 107 -14.27 8.16 -4.93
C GLY A 107 -14.66 8.77 -3.59
N ALA A 108 -15.95 8.66 -3.26
CA ALA A 108 -16.50 9.22 -2.02
C ALA A 108 -16.34 8.27 -0.82
N GLU A 109 -16.15 6.98 -1.05
CA GLU A 109 -15.93 6.00 0.00
C GLU A 109 -14.44 5.94 0.34
N ARG A 110 -14.11 6.13 1.63
CA ARG A 110 -12.73 6.23 2.15
C ARG A 110 -12.32 5.00 2.96
N TYR A 111 -13.17 3.96 2.97
CA TYR A 111 -12.95 2.77 3.79
C TYR A 111 -11.67 2.00 3.40
N MET A 112 -11.30 2.10 2.13
CA MET A 112 -10.20 1.36 1.50
C MET A 112 -8.89 2.17 1.41
N ASP A 113 -8.89 3.40 1.90
CA ASP A 113 -7.69 4.25 1.98
C ASP A 113 -6.61 3.51 2.78
N GLY A 114 -5.39 3.43 2.24
CA GLY A 114 -4.26 2.77 2.88
C GLY A 114 -4.23 1.24 2.84
N VAL A 115 -5.17 0.56 2.19
CA VAL A 115 -5.13 -0.92 1.98
C VAL A 115 -5.19 -1.32 0.52
N GLU A 116 -5.50 -0.38 -0.38
CA GLU A 116 -5.56 -0.64 -1.81
C GLU A 116 -4.23 -0.36 -2.52
N TYR A 117 -4.03 -1.11 -3.61
CA TYR A 117 -2.92 -0.95 -4.55
C TYR A 117 -1.50 -1.03 -3.96
N PRO A 118 -1.20 -1.79 -2.86
CA PRO A 118 0.17 -1.88 -2.36
C PRO A 118 1.13 -2.51 -3.39
N GLU A 119 0.64 -3.36 -4.29
CA GLU A 119 1.43 -4.02 -5.32
C GLU A 119 1.89 -3.06 -6.43
N HIS A 120 1.17 -1.97 -6.68
CA HIS A 120 1.58 -0.97 -7.67
C HIS A 120 2.90 -0.28 -7.29
N LEU A 121 3.24 -0.28 -6.00
CA LEU A 121 4.51 0.20 -5.49
C LEU A 121 5.66 -0.72 -5.91
N THR A 122 5.46 -2.04 -5.79
CA THR A 122 6.42 -3.05 -6.29
C THR A 122 6.59 -2.94 -7.80
N ASP A 123 5.49 -2.82 -8.56
CA ASP A 123 5.57 -2.62 -10.01
C ASP A 123 6.35 -1.36 -10.39
N THR A 124 6.09 -0.26 -9.69
CA THR A 124 6.77 1.02 -9.89
C THR A 124 8.27 0.90 -9.62
N HIS A 125 8.66 0.19 -8.57
CA HIS A 125 10.07 -0.09 -8.31
C HIS A 125 10.74 -0.81 -9.50
N PHE A 126 10.04 -1.74 -10.14
CA PHE A 126 10.56 -2.46 -11.31
C PHE A 126 10.52 -1.67 -12.63
N VAL A 127 9.80 -0.54 -12.71
CA VAL A 127 9.93 0.41 -13.82
C VAL A 127 11.34 1.00 -13.84
N ASN A 128 11.85 1.45 -12.69
CA ASN A 128 13.24 1.90 -12.56
C ASN A 128 13.75 1.79 -11.11
N GLN A 129 14.55 0.75 -10.83
CA GLN A 129 15.05 0.44 -9.49
C GLN A 129 16.03 1.48 -8.92
N ASN A 130 16.52 2.43 -9.74
CA ASN A 130 17.39 3.51 -9.28
C ASN A 130 16.59 4.73 -8.75
N ARG A 131 15.26 4.66 -8.77
CA ARG A 131 14.35 5.71 -8.31
C ARG A 131 13.67 5.26 -7.03
N PHE A 132 13.62 6.13 -6.03
CA PHE A 132 12.93 5.82 -4.77
C PHE A 132 11.43 6.12 -4.90
N ILE A 133 10.64 5.56 -3.98
CA ILE A 133 9.22 5.90 -3.82
C ILE A 133 9.04 6.46 -2.42
N LEU A 134 8.34 7.57 -2.28
CA LEU A 134 8.01 8.19 -0.99
C LEU A 134 6.48 8.27 -0.86
N SER A 135 5.93 7.78 0.25
CA SER A 135 4.56 8.11 0.63
C SER A 135 4.58 9.53 1.23
N SER A 136 4.12 10.49 0.44
CA SER A 136 4.21 11.93 0.72
C SER A 136 3.00 12.48 1.46
N GLU A 137 1.87 11.77 1.44
CA GLU A 137 0.66 12.18 2.12
C GLU A 137 -0.24 10.99 2.46
N SER A 138 -0.80 11.02 3.67
CA SER A 138 -1.84 10.10 4.12
C SER A 138 -2.69 10.76 5.20
N CYS A 139 -4.01 10.62 5.15
CA CYS A 139 -4.89 11.05 6.24
C CYS A 139 -6.24 10.34 6.28
N ASN A 140 -6.83 10.25 7.48
CA ASN A 140 -8.19 9.76 7.64
C ASN A 140 -9.21 10.89 7.57
N CYS A 141 -10.19 10.78 6.68
CA CYS A 141 -11.33 11.70 6.58
C CYS A 141 -12.65 10.90 6.51
N PRO A 142 -13.81 11.51 6.80
CA PRO A 142 -14.01 12.87 7.31
C PRO A 142 -13.89 12.98 8.84
N GLY A 143 -13.53 14.17 9.31
CA GLY A 143 -13.59 14.61 10.71
C GLY A 143 -12.72 13.82 11.69
N VAL A 144 -12.88 14.10 12.98
CA VAL A 144 -12.13 13.47 14.08
C VAL A 144 -12.85 12.22 14.60
N ALA A 145 -12.13 11.10 14.73
CA ALA A 145 -12.69 9.87 15.28
C ALA A 145 -12.42 9.74 16.78
N PHE A 146 -13.27 8.95 17.45
CA PHE A 146 -13.16 8.65 18.88
C PHE A 146 -13.36 7.15 19.15
N GLY A 147 -12.90 6.69 20.32
CA GLY A 147 -13.11 5.31 20.77
C GLY A 147 -12.59 4.26 19.79
N LYS A 148 -13.45 3.28 19.45
CA LYS A 148 -13.09 2.17 18.54
C LYS A 148 -12.72 2.65 17.13
N ASP A 149 -13.30 3.75 16.66
CA ASP A 149 -13.05 4.24 15.31
C ASP A 149 -11.68 4.94 15.24
N ALA A 150 -11.29 5.64 16.31
CA ALA A 150 -9.93 6.19 16.45
C ALA A 150 -8.87 5.08 16.50
N TRP A 151 -9.17 3.96 17.18
CA TRP A 151 -8.29 2.79 17.19
C TRP A 151 -8.17 2.15 15.80
N PHE A 152 -9.29 1.98 15.09
CA PHE A 152 -9.30 1.49 13.72
C PHE A 152 -8.47 2.38 12.78
N ARG A 153 -8.56 3.71 12.91
CA ARG A 153 -7.70 4.66 12.16
C ARG A 153 -6.22 4.49 12.49
N GLY A 154 -5.88 4.21 13.74
CA GLY A 154 -4.52 3.85 14.15
C GLY A 154 -4.04 2.55 13.49
N LEU A 155 -4.87 1.49 13.55
CA LEU A 155 -4.58 0.22 12.86
C LEU A 155 -4.33 0.42 11.37
N ARG A 156 -5.13 1.27 10.73
CA ARG A 156 -4.97 1.60 9.32
C ARG A 156 -3.62 2.27 9.02
N TYR A 157 -3.17 3.19 9.86
CA TYR A 157 -1.83 3.78 9.73
C TYR A 157 -0.73 2.72 9.90
N GLY A 158 -0.87 1.84 10.89
CA GLY A 158 0.08 0.73 11.08
C GLY A 158 0.17 -0.18 9.86
N HIS A 159 -0.99 -0.56 9.32
CA HIS A 159 -1.12 -1.39 8.12
C HIS A 159 -0.44 -0.73 6.92
N ASP A 160 -0.77 0.54 6.67
CA ASP A 160 -0.30 1.26 5.50
C ASP A 160 1.22 1.46 5.51
N ILE A 161 1.76 1.92 6.64
CA ILE A 161 3.22 2.09 6.80
C ILE A 161 3.93 0.74 6.61
N LEU A 162 3.38 -0.35 7.16
CA LEU A 162 3.94 -1.69 6.96
C LEU A 162 3.97 -2.09 5.49
N ASN A 163 2.87 -1.89 4.78
CA ASN A 163 2.76 -2.26 3.38
C ASN A 163 3.66 -1.40 2.49
N ASP A 164 3.71 -0.09 2.72
CA ASP A 164 4.62 0.80 2.00
C ASP A 164 6.08 0.36 2.16
N LEU A 165 6.52 0.18 3.41
CA LEU A 165 7.89 -0.25 3.70
C LEU A 165 8.21 -1.65 3.14
N ASN A 166 7.21 -2.52 3.05
CA ASN A 166 7.36 -3.85 2.47
C ASN A 166 7.38 -3.85 0.94
N ASN A 167 6.89 -2.79 0.31
CA ASN A 167 6.82 -2.61 -1.14
C ASN A 167 7.70 -1.44 -1.63
N TYR A 168 8.94 -1.39 -1.14
CA TYR A 168 10.03 -0.51 -1.63
C TYR A 168 9.87 1.00 -1.37
N VAL A 169 8.85 1.42 -0.64
CA VAL A 169 8.71 2.83 -0.21
C VAL A 169 9.75 3.14 0.87
N VAL A 170 10.42 4.29 0.74
CA VAL A 170 11.58 4.65 1.58
C VAL A 170 11.23 5.57 2.75
N GLY A 171 9.98 6.05 2.82
CA GLY A 171 9.49 6.93 3.87
C GLY A 171 7.98 7.15 3.76
N TRP A 172 7.40 7.60 4.86
CA TRP A 172 5.96 7.79 5.00
C TRP A 172 5.68 9.10 5.73
N VAL A 173 4.75 9.90 5.20
CA VAL A 173 4.45 11.25 5.68
C VAL A 173 2.95 11.37 5.91
N ASP A 174 2.60 11.71 7.16
CA ASP A 174 1.24 12.08 7.54
C ASP A 174 0.87 13.47 6.99
N TRP A 175 -0.43 13.76 6.88
CA TRP A 175 -0.91 15.04 6.37
C TRP A 175 -0.80 16.19 7.40
N ASN A 176 -1.87 16.48 8.13
CA ASN A 176 -1.87 17.56 9.12
C ASN A 176 -1.32 17.05 10.45
N LEU A 177 -0.22 17.65 10.92
CA LEU A 177 0.37 17.31 12.22
C LEU A 177 -0.58 17.55 13.40
N LEU A 178 -1.40 18.61 13.31
CA LEU A 178 -2.33 19.04 14.34
C LEU A 178 -3.56 19.71 13.72
N LEU A 179 -4.75 19.36 14.21
CA LEU A 179 -6.03 19.98 13.83
C LEU A 179 -6.85 20.33 15.08
N ASP A 180 -7.89 21.15 14.91
CA ASP A 180 -8.85 21.42 15.98
C ASP A 180 -9.77 20.22 16.27
N HIS A 181 -10.58 20.32 17.34
CA HIS A 181 -11.54 19.30 17.75
C HIS A 181 -12.57 18.89 16.68
N SER A 182 -12.72 19.67 15.60
CA SER A 182 -13.60 19.40 14.46
C SER A 182 -12.86 18.83 13.24
N GLY A 183 -11.52 18.86 13.23
CA GLY A 183 -10.70 18.43 12.10
C GLY A 183 -10.36 19.56 11.12
N GLY A 184 -10.43 20.80 11.57
CA GLY A 184 -10.13 22.01 10.80
C GLY A 184 -8.99 22.85 11.41
N PRO A 185 -8.88 24.14 11.00
CA PRO A 185 -9.74 24.84 10.05
C PRO A 185 -9.49 24.42 8.60
N ASN A 186 -10.55 24.37 7.78
CA ASN A 186 -10.45 24.11 6.34
C ASN A 186 -11.38 25.07 5.57
N HIS A 187 -10.88 25.82 4.59
CA HIS A 187 -11.68 26.85 3.88
C HIS A 187 -12.75 26.30 2.93
N LYS A 188 -12.77 24.98 2.72
CA LYS A 188 -13.77 24.24 1.95
C LYS A 188 -14.53 23.22 2.79
N ASP A 189 -14.40 23.28 4.11
CA ASP A 189 -15.02 22.32 5.04
C ASP A 189 -14.64 20.85 4.76
N ASN A 190 -13.47 20.62 4.13
CA ASN A 190 -12.91 19.27 3.92
C ASN A 190 -12.15 18.83 5.17
N LEU A 191 -12.90 18.49 6.23
CA LEU A 191 -12.38 18.17 7.56
C LEU A 191 -11.82 16.75 7.64
N CYS A 192 -10.71 16.58 8.34
CA CYS A 192 -10.03 15.28 8.51
C CYS A 192 -9.54 15.10 9.94
N ASP A 193 -9.07 13.90 10.28
CA ASP A 193 -8.39 13.61 11.54
C ASP A 193 -6.92 14.04 11.47
N ALA A 194 -6.27 14.08 12.63
CA ALA A 194 -4.84 14.26 12.76
C ALA A 194 -4.32 13.49 13.99
N PRO A 195 -3.03 13.13 14.05
CA PRO A 195 -2.47 12.47 15.21
C PRO A 195 -2.55 13.29 16.51
N ILE A 196 -2.67 14.61 16.38
CA ILE A 196 -2.82 15.54 17.50
C ILE A 196 -4.06 16.40 17.25
N ILE A 197 -4.99 16.39 18.20
CA ILE A 197 -6.25 17.15 18.11
C ILE A 197 -6.35 18.11 19.28
N LEU A 198 -6.50 19.40 19.03
CA LEU A 198 -6.75 20.39 20.09
C LEU A 198 -8.07 20.11 20.81
N THR A 199 -8.13 20.42 22.10
CA THR A 199 -9.39 20.48 22.84
C THR A 199 -10.31 21.57 22.28
N GLU A 200 -11.60 21.50 22.59
CA GLU A 200 -12.60 22.45 22.07
C GLU A 200 -12.30 23.92 22.42
N ASP A 201 -11.72 24.16 23.60
CA ASP A 201 -11.26 25.48 24.05
C ASP A 201 -9.92 25.92 23.43
N GLY A 202 -9.16 25.00 22.82
CA GLY A 202 -7.86 25.25 22.22
C GLY A 202 -6.70 25.38 23.21
N ASP A 203 -6.92 25.09 24.50
CA ASP A 203 -5.93 25.26 25.56
C ASP A 203 -5.09 24.00 25.84
N ASP A 204 -5.52 22.83 25.36
CA ASP A 204 -4.83 21.54 25.49
C ASP A 204 -4.98 20.68 24.21
N PHE A 205 -4.43 19.47 24.21
CA PHE A 205 -4.50 18.55 23.08
C PHE A 205 -4.67 17.07 23.49
N ASN A 206 -5.30 16.32 22.59
CA ASN A 206 -5.43 14.87 22.65
C ASN A 206 -4.46 14.23 21.65
N ILE A 207 -3.73 13.21 22.09
CA ILE A 207 -2.89 12.39 21.21
C ILE A 207 -3.72 11.18 20.77
N GLN A 208 -4.00 11.10 19.48
CA GLN A 208 -4.81 10.04 18.88
C GLN A 208 -4.03 8.72 18.77
N PRO A 209 -4.70 7.56 18.69
CA PRO A 209 -4.05 6.26 18.48
C PRO A 209 -3.07 6.27 17.30
N MET A 210 -3.42 6.93 16.18
CA MET A 210 -2.57 7.03 14.99
C MET A 210 -1.17 7.61 15.27
N PHE A 211 -1.02 8.53 16.23
CA PHE A 211 0.28 9.03 16.66
C PHE A 211 1.17 7.90 17.18
N TYR A 212 0.62 7.02 18.02
CA TYR A 212 1.36 5.90 18.59
C TYR A 212 1.68 4.85 17.53
N PHE A 213 0.78 4.61 16.57
CA PHE A 213 1.07 3.73 15.43
C PHE A 213 2.22 4.28 14.57
N ILE A 214 2.26 5.58 14.27
CA ILE A 214 3.42 6.22 13.61
C ILE A 214 4.69 6.02 14.46
N GLN A 215 4.58 6.20 15.78
CA GLN A 215 5.71 6.07 16.71
C GLN A 215 6.34 4.67 16.69
N HIS A 216 5.58 3.60 16.43
CA HIS A 216 6.12 2.24 16.28
C HIS A 216 7.15 2.10 15.16
N PHE A 217 7.17 3.04 14.21
CA PHE A 217 8.15 3.13 13.13
C PHE A 217 9.13 4.29 13.39
N SER A 218 8.64 5.53 13.49
CA SER A 218 9.48 6.74 13.48
C SER A 218 10.48 6.82 14.64
N LYS A 219 10.13 6.27 15.81
CA LYS A 219 11.00 6.26 16.99
C LYS A 219 12.10 5.20 16.90
N PHE A 220 11.87 4.13 16.15
CA PHE A 220 12.68 2.92 16.21
C PHE A 220 13.44 2.63 14.92
N ILE A 221 13.02 3.21 13.79
CA ILE A 221 13.62 3.06 12.47
C ILE A 221 14.21 4.43 12.05
N PRO A 222 15.41 4.81 12.54
CA PRO A 222 16.02 6.08 12.18
C PRO A 222 16.42 6.12 10.70
N VAL A 223 16.63 7.33 10.18
CA VAL A 223 17.13 7.57 8.81
C VAL A 223 18.40 6.76 8.56
N GLY A 224 18.44 6.08 7.41
CA GLY A 224 19.56 5.19 7.03
C GLY A 224 19.39 3.74 7.50
N SER A 225 18.29 3.39 8.16
CA SER A 225 17.95 1.99 8.43
C SER A 225 17.72 1.22 7.14
N LEU A 226 18.20 -0.03 7.09
CA LEU A 226 18.08 -0.91 5.94
C LEU A 226 17.01 -1.96 6.21
N ARG A 227 15.98 -2.04 5.35
CA ARG A 227 14.99 -3.13 5.42
C ARG A 227 15.68 -4.45 5.13
N VAL A 228 15.39 -5.46 5.94
CA VAL A 228 15.83 -6.85 5.72
C VAL A 228 14.61 -7.75 5.49
N LYS A 229 14.82 -8.85 4.77
CA LYS A 229 13.73 -9.80 4.50
C LYS A 229 13.21 -10.38 5.82
N VAL A 230 11.89 -10.39 5.97
CA VAL A 230 11.17 -11.08 7.04
C VAL A 230 10.17 -12.03 6.40
N GLN A 231 10.05 -13.23 6.94
CA GLN A 231 8.96 -14.15 6.61
C GLN A 231 8.02 -14.15 7.81
N ALA A 232 6.82 -13.62 7.61
CA ALA A 232 5.75 -13.66 8.59
C ALA A 232 4.82 -14.83 8.24
N ALA A 233 4.59 -15.69 9.21
CA ALA A 233 3.56 -16.71 9.19
C ALA A 233 2.95 -16.75 10.59
N ALA A 234 1.63 -16.79 10.65
CA ALA A 234 0.87 -17.00 11.87
C ALA A 234 -0.10 -18.14 11.60
N HIS A 235 -0.54 -18.82 12.65
CA HIS A 235 -1.63 -19.78 12.55
C HIS A 235 -2.65 -19.44 13.63
N PHE A 236 -3.90 -19.23 13.22
CA PHE A 236 -4.98 -18.90 14.14
C PHE A 236 -5.76 -20.15 14.52
N GLU A 237 -5.87 -20.44 15.82
CA GLU A 237 -6.69 -21.56 16.31
C GLU A 237 -8.17 -21.42 15.92
N LYS A 238 -8.63 -20.17 15.77
CA LYS A 238 -9.96 -19.82 15.30
C LYS A 238 -9.84 -18.91 14.08
N PRO A 239 -10.61 -19.16 13.01
CA PRO A 239 -10.49 -18.38 11.77
C PRO A 239 -10.79 -16.87 11.89
N GLY A 240 -11.52 -16.45 12.93
CA GLY A 240 -11.94 -15.05 13.13
C GLY A 240 -12.88 -14.52 12.05
N ASP A 241 -13.20 -13.23 12.12
CA ASP A 241 -13.98 -12.54 11.09
C ASP A 241 -13.12 -12.26 9.85
N ALA A 242 -13.69 -12.46 8.66
CA ALA A 242 -12.93 -12.29 7.42
C ALA A 242 -12.57 -10.82 7.15
N GLN A 243 -13.32 -9.88 7.72
CA GLN A 243 -13.05 -8.43 7.61
C GLN A 243 -12.81 -8.00 6.15
N LEU A 244 -13.72 -8.40 5.25
CA LEU A 244 -13.60 -8.21 3.80
C LEU A 244 -14.50 -7.09 3.28
N TYR A 245 -14.04 -6.46 2.20
CA TYR A 245 -14.73 -5.37 1.51
C TYR A 245 -14.69 -5.59 0.00
N VAL A 246 -15.66 -4.99 -0.69
CA VAL A 246 -15.65 -4.94 -2.15
C VAL A 246 -14.38 -4.22 -2.61
N GLY A 247 -13.74 -4.74 -3.65
CA GLY A 247 -12.52 -4.17 -4.21
C GLY A 247 -11.23 -4.77 -3.66
N TYR A 248 -11.27 -5.48 -2.52
CA TYR A 248 -10.09 -6.18 -2.01
C TYR A 248 -9.51 -7.11 -3.06
N GLN A 249 -8.20 -6.99 -3.24
CA GLN A 249 -7.44 -7.85 -4.12
C GLN A 249 -7.20 -9.21 -3.49
N LEU A 250 -6.52 -10.07 -4.22
CA LEU A 250 -6.12 -11.39 -3.73
C LEU A 250 -4.61 -11.52 -3.85
N SER A 251 -4.02 -12.10 -2.81
CA SER A 251 -2.59 -12.38 -2.70
C SER A 251 -2.34 -13.85 -2.40
N LEU A 252 -1.10 -14.28 -2.58
CA LEU A 252 -0.58 -15.52 -2.02
C LEU A 252 0.17 -15.18 -0.74
N ASP A 253 -0.21 -15.81 0.37
CA ASP A 253 0.42 -15.62 1.68
C ASP A 253 0.55 -16.96 2.40
N ALA A 254 1.33 -17.00 3.48
CA ALA A 254 1.40 -18.19 4.34
C ALA A 254 -0.01 -18.58 4.82
N CYS A 255 -0.30 -19.89 4.81
CA CYS A 255 -1.58 -20.39 5.31
C CYS A 255 -1.71 -20.08 6.81
N ASP A 256 -2.68 -19.26 7.18
CA ASP A 256 -2.88 -18.79 8.56
C ASP A 256 -4.13 -19.36 9.23
N GLY A 257 -4.93 -20.14 8.49
CA GLY A 257 -6.17 -20.73 9.01
C GLY A 257 -7.28 -19.70 9.20
N SER A 258 -7.09 -18.47 8.71
CA SER A 258 -8.09 -17.42 8.82
C SER A 258 -9.24 -17.59 7.82
N SER A 259 -10.36 -16.93 8.12
CA SER A 259 -11.53 -16.93 7.24
C SER A 259 -11.31 -16.23 5.89
N ARG A 260 -10.22 -15.47 5.73
CA ARG A 260 -9.82 -14.86 4.45
C ARG A 260 -9.27 -15.86 3.44
N GLN A 261 -8.85 -17.03 3.90
CA GLN A 261 -8.22 -18.06 3.06
C GLN A 261 -9.18 -19.21 2.70
N MET A 262 -10.38 -19.20 3.27
CA MET A 262 -11.40 -20.23 3.00
C MET A 262 -12.20 -19.86 1.75
N ILE A 263 -11.99 -20.55 0.65
CA ILE A 263 -12.66 -20.30 -0.64
C ILE A 263 -13.26 -21.60 -1.16
N HIS A 264 -14.55 -21.58 -1.50
CA HIS A 264 -15.23 -22.74 -2.08
C HIS A 264 -15.85 -22.42 -3.43
N ARG A 265 -16.10 -23.48 -4.20
CA ARG A 265 -16.81 -23.39 -5.48
C ARG A 265 -18.31 -23.43 -5.22
N THR A 266 -19.04 -22.49 -5.78
CA THR A 266 -20.51 -22.47 -5.72
C THR A 266 -21.10 -23.30 -6.87
N ASN A 267 -22.37 -23.69 -6.75
CA ASN A 267 -23.06 -24.46 -7.78
C ASN A 267 -23.25 -23.69 -9.11
N ASP A 268 -23.27 -22.35 -9.06
CA ASP A 268 -23.31 -21.48 -10.23
C ASP A 268 -21.91 -21.17 -10.81
N GLY A 269 -20.86 -21.85 -10.34
CA GLY A 269 -19.51 -21.75 -10.90
C GLY A 269 -18.72 -20.52 -10.45
N LYS A 270 -19.03 -19.95 -9.28
CA LYS A 270 -18.25 -18.87 -8.67
C LYS A 270 -17.24 -19.42 -7.66
N MET A 271 -16.25 -18.60 -7.34
CA MET A 271 -15.39 -18.81 -6.18
C MET A 271 -15.83 -17.84 -5.08
N GLN A 272 -16.37 -18.38 -3.99
CA GLN A 272 -16.92 -17.59 -2.89
C GLN A 272 -16.06 -17.76 -1.64
N VAL A 273 -15.77 -16.66 -0.95
CA VAL A 273 -15.15 -16.72 0.37
C VAL A 273 -16.19 -17.28 1.34
N THR A 274 -15.86 -18.40 1.96
CA THR A 274 -16.76 -19.21 2.79
C THR A 274 -17.43 -18.38 3.89
N ASN A 275 -18.74 -18.54 4.04
CA ASN A 275 -19.58 -17.82 5.01
C ASN A 275 -19.63 -16.30 4.85
N THR A 276 -19.29 -15.76 3.68
CA THR A 276 -19.39 -14.33 3.38
C THR A 276 -20.19 -14.08 2.10
N PRO A 277 -20.69 -12.85 1.84
CA PRO A 277 -21.33 -12.52 0.56
C PRO A 277 -20.33 -12.26 -0.57
N PHE A 278 -19.02 -12.46 -0.37
CA PHE A 278 -17.99 -12.03 -1.32
C PHE A 278 -17.52 -13.15 -2.26
N CYS A 279 -17.47 -12.81 -3.55
CA CYS A 279 -16.98 -13.68 -4.62
C CYS A 279 -15.76 -13.07 -5.28
N VAL A 280 -14.87 -13.94 -5.75
CA VAL A 280 -13.71 -13.59 -6.56
C VAL A 280 -14.16 -13.28 -7.99
N THR A 281 -13.83 -12.08 -8.47
CA THR A 281 -14.21 -11.59 -9.79
C THR A 281 -13.01 -10.96 -10.49
N MET A 282 -13.02 -11.02 -11.81
CA MET A 282 -12.06 -10.33 -12.67
C MET A 282 -12.60 -8.95 -13.06
N VAL A 283 -11.78 -7.92 -12.94
CA VAL A 283 -12.10 -6.53 -13.30
C VAL A 283 -11.05 -6.05 -14.29
N LEU A 284 -11.50 -5.47 -15.42
CA LEU A 284 -10.58 -4.82 -16.35
C LEU A 284 -10.26 -3.43 -15.83
N THR A 285 -8.99 -3.18 -15.52
CA THR A 285 -8.50 -1.85 -15.14
C THR A 285 -7.72 -1.25 -16.31
N GLN A 286 -8.21 -0.11 -16.80
CA GLN A 286 -7.65 0.55 -17.99
C GLN A 286 -6.17 0.91 -17.76
N GLY A 287 -5.29 0.42 -18.63
CA GLY A 287 -3.84 0.64 -18.52
C GLY A 287 -3.12 -0.31 -17.54
N GLN A 288 -3.84 -1.17 -16.82
CA GLN A 288 -3.27 -2.06 -15.80
C GLN A 288 -3.59 -3.54 -16.02
N GLY A 289 -4.47 -3.84 -16.99
CA GLY A 289 -4.81 -5.21 -17.36
C GLY A 289 -5.96 -5.77 -16.53
N GLN A 290 -5.96 -7.08 -16.33
CA GLN A 290 -7.03 -7.80 -15.66
C GLN A 290 -6.69 -8.04 -14.20
N GLU A 291 -7.56 -7.57 -13.34
CA GLU A 291 -7.38 -7.56 -11.91
C GLU A 291 -8.30 -8.56 -11.23
N ILE A 292 -7.80 -9.33 -10.28
CA ILE A 292 -8.63 -10.17 -9.43
C ILE A 292 -8.99 -9.42 -8.17
N ARG A 293 -10.29 -9.26 -7.92
CA ARG A 293 -10.83 -8.52 -6.77
C ARG A 293 -12.06 -9.22 -6.18
N LEU A 294 -12.46 -8.78 -4.99
CA LEU A 294 -13.73 -9.16 -4.38
C LEU A 294 -14.88 -8.28 -4.89
N ALA A 295 -16.03 -8.91 -5.11
CA ALA A 295 -17.32 -8.27 -5.32
C ALA A 295 -18.39 -9.02 -4.52
N GLU A 296 -19.54 -8.39 -4.25
CA GLU A 296 -20.67 -9.16 -3.71
C GLU A 296 -21.17 -10.16 -4.75
N CYS A 297 -21.33 -11.43 -4.35
CA CYS A 297 -21.69 -12.55 -5.20
C CYS A 297 -22.99 -12.33 -6.01
N LYS A 298 -23.93 -11.55 -5.47
CA LYS A 298 -25.20 -11.19 -6.13
C LYS A 298 -25.01 -10.24 -7.32
N TYR A 299 -23.92 -9.47 -7.36
CA TYR A 299 -23.68 -8.47 -8.39
C TYR A 299 -22.74 -8.96 -9.50
N THR A 300 -21.82 -9.89 -9.19
CA THR A 300 -21.02 -10.51 -10.24
C THR A 300 -21.78 -11.63 -10.96
N GLN A 301 -21.79 -11.54 -12.29
CA GLN A 301 -22.32 -12.57 -13.20
C GLN A 301 -21.21 -13.47 -13.75
N GLN A 302 -19.96 -13.22 -13.38
CA GLN A 302 -18.83 -14.00 -13.87
C GLN A 302 -18.82 -15.40 -13.25
N THR A 303 -18.50 -16.38 -14.08
CA THR A 303 -18.35 -17.77 -13.68
C THR A 303 -17.00 -18.30 -14.16
N TRP A 304 -16.37 -19.11 -13.33
CA TRP A 304 -15.06 -19.69 -13.56
C TRP A 304 -15.20 -21.09 -14.15
N THR A 305 -14.39 -21.38 -15.16
CA THR A 305 -14.20 -22.75 -15.66
C THR A 305 -13.11 -23.42 -14.84
N PHE A 306 -13.43 -24.57 -14.24
CA PHE A 306 -12.51 -25.37 -13.44
C PHE A 306 -12.09 -26.61 -14.24
N GLU A 307 -10.88 -26.62 -14.77
CA GLU A 307 -10.37 -27.71 -15.58
C GLU A 307 -9.79 -28.82 -14.70
N GLN A 308 -10.28 -30.06 -14.86
CA GLN A 308 -9.78 -31.19 -14.06
C GLN A 308 -8.40 -31.67 -14.55
N ASP A 309 -8.18 -31.72 -15.86
CA ASP A 309 -6.96 -32.30 -16.44
C ASP A 309 -5.73 -31.40 -16.26
N THR A 310 -5.93 -30.09 -16.36
CA THR A 310 -4.85 -29.09 -16.25
C THR A 310 -4.78 -28.44 -14.88
N GLN A 311 -5.84 -28.57 -14.05
CA GLN A 311 -6.00 -27.87 -12.77
C GLN A 311 -5.98 -26.34 -12.91
N ARG A 312 -6.29 -25.81 -14.10
CA ARG A 312 -6.46 -24.39 -14.35
C ARG A 312 -7.85 -23.92 -13.94
N ILE A 313 -7.92 -22.68 -13.48
CA ILE A 313 -9.16 -21.94 -13.22
C ILE A 313 -9.16 -20.76 -14.18
N ARG A 314 -10.16 -20.60 -15.05
CA ARG A 314 -10.14 -19.56 -16.09
C ARG A 314 -11.48 -18.95 -16.42
N ILE A 315 -11.42 -17.74 -16.97
CA ILE A 315 -12.50 -17.07 -17.69
C ILE A 315 -11.99 -16.86 -19.12
N ASP A 316 -12.72 -17.35 -20.11
CA ASP A 316 -12.32 -17.31 -21.52
C ASP A 316 -10.89 -17.86 -21.73
N ASP A 317 -9.96 -17.07 -22.28
CA ASP A 317 -8.55 -17.43 -22.51
C ASP A 317 -7.61 -16.99 -21.37
N LEU A 318 -8.16 -16.51 -20.25
CA LEU A 318 -7.41 -15.98 -19.11
C LEU A 318 -7.44 -16.94 -17.91
N CYS A 319 -6.27 -17.39 -17.51
CA CYS A 319 -6.05 -18.26 -16.36
C CYS A 319 -5.74 -17.46 -15.09
N LEU A 320 -6.33 -17.88 -13.98
CA LEU A 320 -5.94 -17.43 -12.65
C LEU A 320 -4.46 -17.77 -12.42
N SER A 321 -3.67 -16.76 -12.09
CA SER A 321 -2.21 -16.82 -12.19
C SER A 321 -1.56 -16.13 -10.99
N LEU A 322 -0.31 -16.48 -10.71
CA LEU A 322 0.55 -15.68 -9.84
C LEU A 322 1.36 -14.71 -10.71
N ARG A 323 1.36 -13.44 -10.33
CA ARG A 323 2.06 -12.40 -11.09
C ARG A 323 3.55 -12.74 -11.25
N PHE A 324 4.03 -12.71 -12.50
CA PHE A 324 5.40 -13.10 -12.88
C PHE A 324 5.84 -14.50 -12.43
N GLY A 325 4.90 -15.38 -12.06
CA GLY A 325 5.21 -16.70 -11.49
C GLY A 325 5.91 -16.66 -10.13
N SER A 326 5.91 -15.51 -9.44
CA SER A 326 6.53 -15.36 -8.12
C SER A 326 5.72 -16.05 -7.02
N THR A 327 6.41 -16.54 -5.99
CA THR A 327 5.82 -17.20 -4.82
C THR A 327 6.20 -16.50 -3.51
N GLU A 328 6.62 -15.23 -3.56
CA GLU A 328 6.85 -14.43 -2.35
C GLU A 328 5.51 -14.10 -1.68
N ASN A 329 5.45 -14.06 -0.34
CA ASN A 329 4.23 -13.63 0.36
C ASN A 329 3.83 -12.20 -0.06
N GLY A 330 2.52 -11.97 -0.18
CA GLY A 330 1.96 -10.74 -0.70
C GLY A 330 1.96 -10.64 -2.23
N ILE A 331 2.47 -11.64 -2.96
CA ILE A 331 2.40 -11.61 -4.43
C ILE A 331 0.94 -11.67 -4.88
N ARG A 332 0.61 -10.81 -5.83
CA ARG A 332 -0.73 -10.67 -6.36
C ARG A 332 -1.16 -11.88 -7.19
N VAL A 333 -2.44 -12.24 -7.04
CA VAL A 333 -3.16 -13.13 -7.93
C VAL A 333 -3.74 -12.31 -9.09
N THR A 334 -3.50 -12.77 -10.32
CA THR A 334 -3.87 -12.10 -11.57
C THR A 334 -4.74 -13.01 -12.45
N ALA A 335 -5.29 -12.45 -13.52
CA ALA A 335 -5.81 -13.21 -14.65
C ALA A 335 -4.94 -12.91 -15.88
N ASP A 336 -4.09 -13.87 -16.23
CA ASP A 336 -3.17 -13.74 -17.36
C ASP A 336 -3.58 -14.69 -18.48
N LYS A 337 -3.12 -14.44 -19.70
CA LYS A 337 -3.33 -15.38 -20.80
C LYS A 337 -2.84 -16.77 -20.40
N CYS A 338 -3.67 -17.79 -20.60
CA CYS A 338 -3.29 -19.16 -20.33
C CYS A 338 -2.06 -19.54 -21.17
N GLU A 339 -1.00 -20.01 -20.51
CA GLU A 339 0.23 -20.44 -21.17
C GLU A 339 -0.05 -21.65 -22.08
N GLU A 340 0.66 -21.74 -23.21
CA GLU A 340 0.50 -22.90 -24.12
C GLU A 340 0.87 -24.20 -23.41
N GLN A 341 1.92 -24.17 -22.59
CA GLN A 341 2.29 -25.26 -21.69
C GLN A 341 1.73 -24.99 -20.29
N VAL A 342 1.17 -26.00 -19.65
CA VAL A 342 0.64 -25.88 -18.29
C VAL A 342 1.78 -25.53 -17.33
N GLN A 343 1.71 -24.34 -16.73
CA GLN A 343 2.69 -23.86 -15.75
C GLN A 343 2.12 -23.94 -14.33
N PRO A 344 2.93 -24.32 -13.32
CA PRO A 344 2.48 -24.45 -11.93
C PRO A 344 1.84 -23.18 -11.34
N PHE A 345 2.29 -22.00 -11.78
CA PHE A 345 1.74 -20.71 -11.30
C PHE A 345 0.34 -20.40 -11.86
N GLN A 346 -0.14 -21.18 -12.83
CA GLN A 346 -1.53 -21.13 -13.35
C GLN A 346 -2.39 -22.31 -12.89
N GLN A 347 -1.87 -23.16 -12.00
CA GLN A 347 -2.57 -24.34 -11.49
C GLN A 347 -2.95 -24.14 -10.02
N TRP A 348 -4.16 -24.56 -9.68
CA TRP A 348 -4.75 -24.33 -8.36
C TRP A 348 -5.49 -25.56 -7.85
N THR A 349 -5.33 -25.85 -6.57
CA THR A 349 -6.04 -26.93 -5.87
C THR A 349 -6.91 -26.35 -4.77
N PHE A 350 -8.14 -26.87 -4.65
CA PHE A 350 -8.99 -26.63 -3.49
C PHE A 350 -8.76 -27.77 -2.51
N ASN A 351 -8.33 -27.44 -1.30
CA ASN A 351 -8.14 -28.40 -0.24
C ASN A 351 -9.49 -28.61 0.48
N GLY A 352 -9.98 -29.85 0.47
CA GLY A 352 -11.25 -30.21 1.10
C GLY A 352 -11.20 -30.32 2.62
N GLU A 353 -10.00 -30.39 3.22
CA GLU A 353 -9.81 -30.53 4.67
C GLU A 353 -9.86 -29.18 5.39
N ASP A 354 -9.16 -28.18 4.85
CA ASP A 354 -9.05 -26.84 5.45
C ASP A 354 -9.81 -25.74 4.69
N GLY A 355 -10.40 -26.07 3.53
CA GLY A 355 -11.16 -25.13 2.69
C GLY A 355 -10.28 -24.10 1.95
N THR A 356 -8.96 -24.27 1.97
CA THR A 356 -8.01 -23.34 1.34
C THR A 356 -7.84 -23.60 -0.15
N MET A 357 -7.37 -22.58 -0.87
CA MET A 357 -6.96 -22.73 -2.26
C MET A 357 -5.46 -22.49 -2.40
N ARG A 358 -4.75 -23.39 -3.06
CA ARG A 358 -3.28 -23.43 -3.10
C ARG A 358 -2.75 -23.48 -4.53
N SER A 359 -1.72 -22.70 -4.83
CA SER A 359 -1.03 -22.75 -6.13
C SER A 359 -0.07 -23.93 -6.19
N HIS A 360 0.07 -24.55 -7.36
CA HIS A 360 1.08 -25.61 -7.57
C HIS A 360 2.50 -25.08 -7.68
N ALA A 361 2.68 -23.78 -7.90
CA ALA A 361 4.01 -23.16 -7.87
C ALA A 361 4.57 -23.04 -6.45
N SER A 362 3.72 -22.98 -5.42
CA SER A 362 4.16 -22.86 -4.04
C SER A 362 4.74 -24.18 -3.53
N THR A 363 6.02 -24.15 -3.16
CA THR A 363 6.66 -25.26 -2.43
C THR A 363 6.55 -25.11 -0.90
N SER A 364 5.97 -24.01 -0.43
CA SER A 364 5.72 -23.69 0.97
C SER A 364 4.23 -23.82 1.33
N ASP A 365 3.91 -23.77 2.62
CA ASP A 365 2.52 -23.74 3.10
C ASP A 365 1.90 -22.35 2.85
N GLN A 366 1.52 -22.10 1.60
CA GLN A 366 0.90 -20.85 1.15
C GLN A 366 -0.50 -21.08 0.59
N CYS A 367 -1.37 -20.12 0.87
CA CYS A 367 -2.79 -20.12 0.57
C CYS A 367 -3.15 -18.83 -0.18
N MET A 368 -4.12 -18.95 -1.08
CA MET A 368 -4.78 -17.77 -1.63
C MET A 368 -5.49 -17.04 -0.50
N THR A 369 -5.16 -15.77 -0.34
CA THR A 369 -5.68 -14.90 0.70
C THR A 369 -6.48 -13.78 0.06
N THR A 370 -7.71 -13.58 0.53
CA THR A 370 -8.55 -12.47 0.08
C THR A 370 -8.27 -11.24 0.94
N GLY A 371 -7.89 -10.12 0.31
CA GLY A 371 -7.33 -8.96 0.97
C GLY A 371 -5.83 -9.14 1.23
N TYR A 372 -5.47 -9.35 2.49
CA TYR A 372 -4.10 -9.45 2.99
C TYR A 372 -4.03 -10.38 4.21
N ALA A 373 -2.85 -10.92 4.51
CA ALA A 373 -2.60 -11.68 5.73
C ALA A 373 -2.83 -10.81 6.98
N PHE A 374 -3.43 -11.38 8.03
CA PHE A 374 -3.74 -10.61 9.23
C PHE A 374 -2.52 -10.23 10.07
N VAL A 375 -1.50 -11.10 10.10
CA VAL A 375 -0.23 -10.78 10.75
C VAL A 375 0.74 -10.29 9.69
N GLN A 376 1.11 -9.03 9.82
CA GLN A 376 2.07 -8.37 8.95
C GLN A 376 3.29 -7.97 9.75
N ALA A 377 4.46 -8.02 9.10
CA ALA A 377 5.70 -7.62 9.74
C ALA A 377 6.66 -6.95 8.77
N THR A 378 7.52 -6.09 9.32
CA THR A 378 8.66 -5.53 8.61
C THR A 378 9.87 -5.47 9.54
N ALA A 379 11.06 -5.68 9.00
CA ALA A 379 12.29 -5.78 9.76
C ALA A 379 13.39 -4.88 9.20
N PHE A 380 14.19 -4.30 10.08
CA PHE A 380 15.24 -3.35 9.75
C PHE A 380 16.52 -3.61 10.55
N VAL A 381 17.65 -3.23 9.96
CA VAL A 381 18.92 -3.01 10.66
C VAL A 381 19.22 -1.52 10.68
N THR A 382 19.35 -0.92 11.86
CA THR A 382 19.64 0.52 12.01
C THR A 382 21.12 0.83 11.75
N PRO A 383 21.49 2.10 11.52
CA PRO A 383 22.89 2.52 11.39
C PRO A 383 23.76 2.16 12.62
N GLU A 384 23.16 2.09 13.81
CA GLU A 384 23.83 1.62 15.04
C GLU A 384 23.84 0.09 15.19
N ASN A 385 23.55 -0.64 14.12
CA ASN A 385 23.51 -2.10 14.06
C ASN A 385 22.54 -2.73 15.07
N ARG A 386 21.39 -2.08 15.32
CA ARG A 386 20.27 -2.68 16.04
C ARG A 386 19.31 -3.32 15.05
N LYS A 387 18.73 -4.45 15.42
CA LYS A 387 17.65 -5.09 14.67
C LYS A 387 16.32 -4.62 15.23
N VAL A 388 15.41 -4.28 14.35
CA VAL A 388 14.07 -3.79 14.66
C VAL A 388 13.07 -4.64 13.89
N LEU A 389 12.05 -5.15 14.56
CA LEU A 389 10.94 -5.87 13.95
C LEU A 389 9.64 -5.20 14.42
N VAL A 390 8.85 -4.72 13.47
CA VAL A 390 7.49 -4.24 13.75
C VAL A 390 6.53 -5.31 13.29
N VAL A 391 5.61 -5.72 14.16
CA VAL A 391 4.57 -6.71 13.90
C VAL A 391 3.22 -6.09 14.18
N LEU A 392 2.26 -6.27 13.27
CA LEU A 392 0.88 -5.86 13.40
C LEU A 392 -0.01 -7.10 13.31
N ASN A 393 -1.02 -7.17 14.17
CA ASN A 393 -2.07 -8.18 14.10
C ASN A 393 -3.43 -7.50 13.93
N GLU A 394 -4.02 -7.69 12.76
CA GLU A 394 -5.34 -7.17 12.40
C GLU A 394 -6.45 -8.22 12.56
N ASN A 395 -6.13 -9.42 13.06
CA ASN A 395 -7.14 -10.41 13.38
C ASN A 395 -7.88 -10.03 14.68
N THR A 396 -9.08 -10.59 14.84
CA THR A 396 -9.89 -10.52 16.07
C THR A 396 -9.38 -11.48 17.16
N GLU A 397 -8.42 -12.32 16.84
CA GLU A 397 -7.80 -13.29 17.76
C GLU A 397 -6.32 -12.94 18.01
N PRO A 398 -5.76 -13.30 19.19
CA PRO A 398 -4.32 -13.22 19.42
C PRO A 398 -3.58 -14.09 18.41
N ALA A 399 -2.39 -13.65 18.00
CA ALA A 399 -1.47 -14.47 17.23
C ALA A 399 -0.26 -14.83 18.09
N ASP A 400 -0.08 -16.13 18.33
CA ASP A 400 1.13 -16.69 18.89
C ASP A 400 2.13 -16.96 17.76
N PHE A 401 3.36 -16.52 17.94
CA PHE A 401 4.42 -16.72 16.96
C PHE A 401 5.79 -16.73 17.61
N GLN A 402 6.75 -17.26 16.86
CA GLN A 402 8.15 -17.26 17.26
C GLN A 402 8.92 -16.27 16.39
N VAL A 403 9.64 -15.34 17.03
CA VAL A 403 10.63 -14.52 16.34
C VAL A 403 11.93 -15.30 16.29
N GLN A 404 12.32 -15.74 15.10
CA GLN A 404 13.56 -16.50 14.87
C GLN A 404 14.59 -15.69 14.08
N VAL A 405 15.83 -15.68 14.56
CA VAL A 405 16.98 -15.08 13.87
C VAL A 405 18.18 -16.02 13.99
N GLY A 406 18.45 -16.79 12.95
CA GLY A 406 19.39 -17.91 13.04
C GLY A 406 18.90 -18.93 14.07
N ASP A 407 19.73 -19.23 15.07
CA ASP A 407 19.39 -20.16 16.16
C ASP A 407 18.68 -19.47 17.34
N ALA A 408 18.63 -18.14 17.37
CA ALA A 408 17.95 -17.40 18.42
C ALA A 408 16.44 -17.40 18.17
N MET A 409 15.68 -17.74 19.20
CA MET A 409 14.22 -17.82 19.16
C MET A 409 13.62 -17.06 20.34
N LEU A 410 12.51 -16.37 20.10
CA LEU A 410 11.69 -15.73 21.11
C LEU A 410 10.23 -16.09 20.84
N ASP A 411 9.63 -16.86 21.74
CA ASP A 411 8.20 -17.10 21.74
C ASP A 411 7.47 -15.87 22.27
N THR A 412 6.46 -15.42 21.54
CA THR A 412 5.73 -14.21 21.89
C THR A 412 4.32 -14.25 21.32
N THR A 413 3.48 -13.37 21.87
CA THR A 413 2.09 -13.19 21.43
C THR A 413 1.90 -11.72 21.06
N ILE A 414 1.08 -11.50 20.04
CA ILE A 414 0.52 -10.18 19.74
C ILE A 414 -1.00 -10.24 19.87
N LEU A 415 -1.55 -9.32 20.66
CA LEU A 415 -2.98 -9.26 20.93
C LEU A 415 -3.79 -8.86 19.68
N PRO A 416 -5.11 -9.13 19.65
CA PRO A 416 -5.98 -8.68 18.59
C PRO A 416 -5.88 -7.17 18.39
N GLY A 417 -5.84 -6.71 17.14
CA GLY A 417 -5.80 -5.29 16.81
C GLY A 417 -4.64 -4.55 17.48
N ALA A 418 -3.47 -5.18 17.62
CA ALA A 418 -2.30 -4.58 18.26
C ALA A 418 -1.11 -4.48 17.31
N ILE A 419 -0.24 -3.51 17.58
CA ILE A 419 1.07 -3.34 16.95
C ILE A 419 2.16 -3.47 18.01
N ARG A 420 3.28 -4.09 17.66
CA ARG A 420 4.41 -4.28 18.59
C ARG A 420 5.74 -4.13 17.87
N THR A 421 6.66 -3.40 18.49
CA THR A 421 8.03 -3.23 18.01
C THR A 421 9.01 -3.97 18.93
N TYR A 422 9.77 -4.89 18.35
CA TYR A 422 10.84 -5.63 19.01
C TYR A 422 12.18 -5.05 18.59
N ILE A 423 13.12 -4.93 19.54
CA ILE A 423 14.44 -4.34 19.29
C ILE A 423 15.49 -5.17 20.02
N TRP A 424 16.55 -5.54 19.30
CA TRP A 424 17.68 -6.26 19.87
C TRP A 424 18.98 -5.92 19.11
N LYS A 425 20.10 -6.47 19.58
CA LYS A 425 21.42 -6.32 18.94
C LYS A 425 21.75 -7.57 18.14
#